data_AF-A0A6B3G1C4-F1
#
_entry.id   AF-A0A6B3G1C4-F1
#
_cell.length_a   1.000
_cell.length_b   1.000
_cell.length_c   1.000
_cell.angle_alpha   90.00
_cell.angle_beta   90.00
_cell.angle_gamma   90.00
#
_symmetry.space_group_name_H-M   'P 1'
#
loop_
_entity.id
_entity.type
_entity.pdbx_description
1 polymer ?
#
loop_
_entity_poly.entity_id
_entity_poly.type
_entity_poly.pdbx_seq_one_letter_code
_entity_poly.pdbx_strand_id
1 'polypeptide(L)'
;MKTLIPRRVRAAALALSALAALASGALLPTGATAAPVPGDETPHLTKAGPTSVAYVEVNNHSMANVGKYTLPGGDNVFDVAVIFAANINYDTGTKKATLHFNENVQRVLDNAATEIRPLQDKGIKVVLSVLGNHQG
;
A
#
# COMPACT_ATOMS: atom_id res chain seq x y z
N MET A 1 -32.71 -43.91 -27.17
CA MET A 1 -32.41 -43.15 -28.42
C MET A 1 -31.29 -42.18 -28.09
N LYS A 2 -30.04 -42.51 -28.46
CA LYS A 2 -29.28 -41.91 -29.60
C LYS A 2 -29.18 -40.38 -29.44
N THR A 3 -28.02 -39.75 -29.23
CA THR A 3 -26.76 -39.95 -29.98
C THR A 3 -25.55 -39.36 -29.22
N LEU A 4 -24.51 -40.16 -28.99
CA LEU A 4 -23.14 -39.72 -28.70
C LEU A 4 -22.39 -39.70 -30.05
N ILE A 5 -21.77 -38.59 -30.45
CA ILE A 5 -20.99 -38.49 -31.69
C ILE A 5 -19.48 -38.43 -31.35
N PRO A 6 -18.62 -39.26 -31.96
CA PRO A 6 -17.23 -39.43 -31.57
C PRO A 6 -16.26 -38.43 -32.25
N ARG A 7 -15.27 -38.01 -31.45
CA ARG A 7 -13.81 -38.04 -31.69
C ARG A 7 -13.35 -37.83 -33.14
N ARG A 8 -12.79 -36.64 -33.43
CA ARG A 8 -11.80 -36.47 -34.51
C ARG A 8 -10.42 -36.23 -33.90
N VAL A 9 -9.63 -37.30 -33.88
CA VAL A 9 -8.17 -37.24 -33.79
C VAL A 9 -7.69 -36.53 -35.06
N ARG A 10 -6.96 -35.42 -34.91
CA ARG A 10 -6.12 -34.91 -36.00
C ARG A 10 -4.67 -35.01 -35.56
N ALA A 11 -3.93 -35.67 -36.44
CA ALA A 11 -2.58 -36.17 -36.27
C ALA A 11 -1.57 -35.06 -35.97
N ALA A 12 -0.55 -35.46 -35.22
CA ALA A 12 0.70 -34.74 -35.08
C ALA A 12 1.35 -34.51 -36.45
N ALA A 13 1.82 -33.29 -36.70
CA ALA A 13 2.85 -33.02 -37.70
C ALA A 13 3.93 -32.21 -36.98
N LEU A 14 4.98 -32.94 -36.59
CA LEU A 14 6.23 -32.39 -36.06
C LEU A 14 7.02 -31.85 -37.25
N ALA A 15 7.00 -30.53 -37.47
CA ALA A 15 7.90 -29.89 -38.41
C ALA A 15 9.03 -29.21 -37.62
N LEU A 16 10.14 -29.92 -37.51
CA LEU A 16 11.39 -29.43 -36.98
C LEU A 16 12.06 -28.59 -38.07
N SER A 17 11.95 -27.26 -38.01
CA SER A 17 12.73 -26.35 -38.83
C SER A 17 13.65 -25.53 -37.93
N ALA A 18 14.86 -26.03 -37.74
CA ALA A 18 15.97 -25.26 -37.22
C ALA A 18 16.41 -24.26 -38.29
N LEU A 19 16.25 -22.96 -38.02
CA LEU A 19 16.99 -21.92 -38.71
C LEU A 19 17.87 -21.22 -37.67
N ALA A 20 19.15 -21.59 -37.68
CA ALA A 20 20.20 -20.91 -36.97
C ALA A 20 20.70 -19.71 -37.79
N ALA A 21 21.30 -18.76 -37.07
CA ALA A 21 22.05 -17.59 -37.52
C ALA A 21 21.19 -16.34 -37.82
N LEU A 22 21.55 -15.12 -37.43
CA LEU A 22 22.85 -14.56 -37.04
C LEU A 22 22.68 -13.56 -35.88
N ALA A 23 23.75 -13.44 -35.11
CA ALA A 23 23.96 -12.47 -34.05
C ALA A 23 23.61 -11.03 -34.47
N SER A 24 22.63 -10.45 -33.77
CA SER A 24 22.54 -9.00 -33.59
C SER A 24 22.70 -8.77 -32.09
N GLY A 25 23.87 -8.28 -31.68
CA GLY A 25 24.12 -7.82 -30.32
C GLY A 25 23.24 -6.60 -30.03
N ALA A 26 22.00 -6.84 -29.62
CA ALA A 26 21.21 -5.83 -28.94
C ALA A 26 21.66 -5.83 -27.47
N LEU A 27 22.54 -4.90 -27.13
CA LEU A 27 22.69 -4.47 -25.74
C LEU A 27 21.30 -4.04 -25.26
N LEU A 28 20.68 -4.87 -24.41
CA LEU A 28 19.55 -4.42 -23.62
C LEU A 28 20.05 -3.23 -22.80
N PRO A 29 19.41 -2.05 -22.85
CA PRO A 29 19.75 -0.99 -21.92
C PRO A 29 19.27 -1.47 -20.54
N THR A 30 20.18 -2.07 -19.78
CA THR A 30 20.04 -2.21 -18.32
C THR A 30 20.17 -0.82 -17.74
N GLY A 31 19.05 -0.11 -17.74
CA GLY A 31 18.95 1.25 -17.25
C GLY A 31 17.51 1.66 -17.26
N ALA A 32 16.75 1.24 -16.25
CA ALA A 32 15.53 1.94 -15.90
C ALA A 32 15.96 3.36 -15.46
N THR A 33 16.01 4.30 -16.38
CA THR A 33 16.12 5.71 -16.04
C THR A 33 14.83 6.08 -15.31
N ALA A 34 14.92 6.16 -13.99
CA ALA A 34 13.87 6.76 -13.18
C ALA A 34 13.55 8.12 -13.79
N ALA A 35 12.27 8.35 -14.09
CA ALA A 35 11.79 9.68 -14.41
C ALA A 35 12.25 10.65 -13.31
N PRO A 36 12.63 11.89 -13.65
CA PRO A 36 13.01 12.87 -12.64
C PRO A 36 11.86 13.00 -11.65
N VAL A 37 12.15 12.73 -10.37
CA VAL A 37 11.23 13.04 -9.27
C VAL A 37 10.97 14.54 -9.37
N PRO A 38 9.71 14.99 -9.52
CA PRO A 38 9.40 16.41 -9.43
C PRO A 38 10.05 16.96 -8.17
N GLY A 39 10.81 18.05 -8.32
CA GLY A 39 11.62 18.61 -7.25
C GLY A 39 10.79 18.83 -5.99
N ASP A 40 11.37 18.44 -4.85
CA ASP A 40 10.96 18.76 -3.48
C ASP A 40 9.54 19.32 -3.32
N GLU A 41 8.53 18.49 -3.58
CA GLU A 41 7.21 18.70 -2.99
C GLU A 41 7.31 18.27 -1.52
N THR A 42 8.12 18.96 -0.72
CA THR A 42 7.90 18.94 0.72
C THR A 42 6.46 19.41 0.88
N PRO A 43 5.53 18.56 1.37
CA PRO A 43 4.14 18.98 1.47
C PRO A 43 4.14 20.15 2.43
N HIS A 44 3.95 21.35 1.89
CA HIS A 44 3.94 22.57 2.65
C HIS A 44 2.76 22.46 3.60
N LEU A 45 3.06 22.28 4.88
CA LEU A 45 2.03 22.41 5.90
C LEU A 45 1.46 23.81 5.76
N THR A 46 0.15 23.91 5.62
CA THR A 46 -0.53 25.18 5.37
C THR A 46 -0.41 26.12 6.57
N LYS A 47 -0.16 25.55 7.76
CA LYS A 47 0.00 26.24 9.02
C LYS A 47 1.46 26.60 9.31
N ALA A 48 1.68 27.84 9.74
CA ALA A 48 2.95 28.25 10.32
C ALA A 48 3.15 27.67 11.73
N GLY A 49 4.38 27.24 12.05
CA GLY A 49 4.76 26.73 13.37
C GLY A 49 5.22 25.26 13.33
N PRO A 50 5.39 24.61 14.51
CA PRO A 50 5.80 23.22 14.58
C PRO A 50 4.76 22.27 13.99
N THR A 51 5.25 21.22 13.31
CA THR A 51 4.42 20.08 12.90
C THR A 51 3.90 19.35 14.13
N SER A 52 2.59 19.19 14.19
CA SER A 52 1.87 18.52 15.26
C SER A 52 1.39 17.13 14.83
N VAL A 53 1.60 16.14 15.70
CA VAL A 53 1.32 14.73 15.41
C VAL A 53 0.34 14.18 16.44
N ALA A 54 -0.74 13.53 15.98
CA ALA A 54 -1.71 12.86 16.83
C ALA A 54 -1.63 11.35 16.64
N TYR A 55 -1.28 10.61 17.69
CA TYR A 55 -1.44 9.17 17.74
C TYR A 55 -2.87 8.82 18.15
N VAL A 56 -3.54 7.98 17.37
CA VAL A 56 -4.89 7.50 17.67
C VAL A 56 -4.79 6.01 17.98
N GLU A 57 -5.07 5.66 19.23
CA GLU A 57 -5.30 4.27 19.65
C GLU A 57 -6.62 3.83 19.01
N VAL A 58 -6.52 3.10 17.88
CA VAL A 58 -7.70 2.79 17.05
C VAL A 58 -8.53 1.63 17.59
N ASN A 59 -8.10 0.98 18.66
CA ASN A 59 -8.93 -0.01 19.33
C ASN A 59 -10.09 0.68 20.06
N ASN A 60 -9.89 1.92 20.51
CA ASN A 60 -10.88 2.65 21.30
C ASN A 60 -11.36 3.95 20.64
N HIS A 61 -10.66 4.50 19.65
CA HIS A 61 -10.97 5.81 19.08
C HIS A 61 -10.95 5.86 17.55
N SER A 62 -11.86 6.65 16.97
CA SER A 62 -11.91 6.90 15.52
C SER A 62 -10.83 7.89 15.09
N MET A 63 -10.27 7.66 13.89
CA MET A 63 -9.31 8.56 13.25
C MET A 63 -9.95 9.92 12.95
N ALA A 64 -11.25 9.95 12.62
CA ALA A 64 -11.98 11.16 12.28
C ALA A 64 -11.95 12.23 13.40
N ASN A 65 -11.66 11.84 14.65
CA ASN A 65 -11.50 12.78 15.76
C ASN A 65 -10.37 13.80 15.53
N VAL A 66 -9.30 13.42 14.84
CA VAL A 66 -8.15 14.31 14.58
C VAL A 66 -8.59 15.55 13.77
N GLY A 67 -9.49 15.35 12.79
CA GLY A 67 -9.98 16.42 11.94
C GLY A 67 -11.01 17.35 12.58
N LYS A 68 -11.34 17.19 13.88
CA LYS A 68 -12.35 18.01 14.57
C LYS A 68 -11.77 19.30 15.19
N TYR A 69 -10.45 19.45 15.18
CA TYR A 69 -9.76 20.56 15.85
C TYR A 69 -9.16 21.53 14.84
N THR A 70 -9.61 22.79 14.89
CA THR A 70 -9.10 23.89 14.08
C THR A 70 -8.65 25.04 14.95
N LEU A 71 -7.63 25.78 14.51
CA LEU A 71 -7.21 27.04 15.11
C LEU A 71 -8.21 28.16 14.79
N PRO A 72 -8.17 29.31 15.49
CA PRO A 72 -9.04 30.46 15.22
C PRO A 72 -8.99 31.02 13.77
N GLY A 73 -8.02 30.62 12.94
CA GLY A 73 -7.92 30.95 11.52
C GLY A 73 -8.46 29.88 10.56
N GLY A 74 -8.99 28.76 11.06
CA GLY A 74 -9.49 27.66 10.25
C GLY A 74 -8.46 26.58 9.91
N ASP A 75 -7.17 26.85 10.13
CA ASP A 75 -6.11 25.85 9.97
C ASP A 75 -6.31 24.64 10.90
N ASN A 76 -5.88 23.46 10.46
CA ASN A 76 -5.91 22.27 11.31
C ASN A 76 -5.04 22.47 12.56
N VAL A 77 -5.50 21.94 13.69
CA VAL A 77 -4.63 21.82 14.87
C VAL A 77 -3.53 20.80 14.61
N PHE A 78 -3.87 19.66 13.99
CA PHE A 78 -2.98 18.52 13.73
C PHE A 78 -2.56 18.42 12.26
N ASP A 79 -1.28 18.15 12.03
CA ASP A 79 -0.70 18.02 10.69
C ASP A 79 -0.51 16.56 10.26
N VAL A 80 -0.31 15.67 11.23
CA VAL A 80 -0.14 14.22 11.01
C VAL A 80 -1.03 13.44 11.98
N ALA A 81 -1.76 12.46 11.46
CA ALA A 81 -2.53 11.47 12.21
C ALA A 81 -1.88 10.09 12.07
N VAL A 82 -1.68 9.39 13.19
CA VAL A 82 -1.06 8.07 13.23
C VAL A 82 -2.09 7.02 13.63
N ILE A 83 -2.33 6.04 12.76
CA ILE A 83 -3.10 4.84 13.06
C ILE A 83 -2.23 3.97 13.98
N PHE A 84 -2.56 3.90 15.28
CA PHE A 84 -1.79 3.16 16.27
C PHE A 84 -2.56 1.90 16.74
N ALA A 85 -2.08 0.68 16.42
CA ALA A 85 -0.95 0.36 15.54
C ALA A 85 -1.11 -1.00 14.86
N ALA A 86 -0.53 -1.14 13.66
CA ALA A 86 -0.18 -2.44 13.11
C ALA A 86 0.95 -3.09 13.91
N ASN A 87 1.19 -4.37 13.67
CA ASN A 87 2.18 -5.15 14.38
C ASN A 87 3.20 -5.80 13.46
N ILE A 88 4.44 -5.91 13.94
CA ILE A 88 5.41 -6.88 13.42
C ILE A 88 5.28 -8.18 14.22
N ASN A 89 4.88 -9.24 13.53
CA ASN A 89 4.70 -10.59 14.06
C ASN A 89 5.78 -11.53 13.53
N TYR A 90 5.86 -12.76 14.05
CA TYR A 90 6.75 -13.82 13.59
C TYR A 90 5.97 -15.09 13.22
N ASP A 91 6.13 -15.55 11.99
CA ASP A 91 5.63 -16.84 11.51
C ASP A 91 6.69 -17.92 11.79
N THR A 92 6.39 -18.86 12.68
CA THR A 92 7.30 -19.93 13.08
C THR A 92 7.48 -21.03 12.04
N GLY A 93 6.49 -21.23 11.15
CA GLY A 93 6.54 -22.21 10.08
C GLY A 93 7.48 -21.75 8.96
N THR A 94 7.36 -20.48 8.55
CA THR A 94 8.21 -19.90 7.50
C THR A 94 9.48 -19.24 8.04
N LYS A 95 9.58 -19.04 9.35
CA LYS A 95 10.68 -18.36 10.07
C LYS A 95 10.86 -16.90 9.63
N LYS A 96 9.78 -16.18 9.35
CA LYS A 96 9.80 -14.82 8.81
C LYS A 96 8.98 -13.85 9.66
N ALA A 97 9.44 -12.60 9.71
CA ALA A 97 8.62 -11.50 10.21
C ALA A 97 7.46 -11.21 9.25
N THR A 98 6.30 -10.87 9.79
CA THR A 98 5.09 -10.57 9.03
C THR A 98 4.46 -9.27 9.53
N LEU A 99 3.89 -8.48 8.60
CA LEU A 99 3.05 -7.35 8.97
C LEU A 99 1.66 -7.87 9.32
N HIS A 100 1.16 -7.50 10.49
CA HIS A 100 -0.11 -7.95 11.00
C HIS A 100 -1.00 -6.76 11.38
N PHE A 101 -2.27 -6.85 11.03
CA PHE A 101 -3.30 -5.90 11.45
C PHE A 101 -4.28 -6.64 12.36
N ASN A 102 -4.53 -6.10 13.55
CA ASN A 102 -5.68 -6.56 14.33
C ASN A 102 -6.99 -6.11 13.65
N GLU A 103 -8.13 -6.60 14.13
CA GLU A 103 -9.44 -6.29 13.54
C GLU A 103 -9.78 -4.79 13.53
N ASN A 104 -9.28 -4.01 14.49
CA ASN A 104 -9.56 -2.58 14.59
C ASN A 104 -8.75 -1.77 13.58
N VAL A 105 -7.46 -2.09 13.42
CA VAL A 105 -6.61 -1.51 12.38
C VAL A 105 -7.16 -1.86 11.00
N GLN A 106 -7.50 -3.14 10.77
CA GLN A 106 -8.08 -3.58 9.52
C GLN A 106 -9.39 -2.83 9.23
N ARG A 107 -10.27 -2.68 10.22
CA ARG A 107 -11.52 -1.92 10.08
C ARG A 107 -11.28 -0.47 9.67
N VAL A 108 -10.27 0.20 10.22
CA VAL A 108 -9.92 1.58 9.81
C VAL A 108 -9.44 1.62 8.36
N LEU A 109 -8.61 0.65 7.95
CA LEU A 109 -8.08 0.57 6.58
C LEU A 109 -9.19 0.25 5.55
N ASP A 110 -10.09 -0.68 5.88
CA ASP A 110 -11.23 -1.04 5.04
C ASP A 110 -12.22 0.13 4.89
N ASN A 111 -12.37 0.94 5.95
CA ASN A 111 -13.22 2.12 5.96
C ASN A 111 -12.44 3.41 5.70
N ALA A 112 -11.38 3.35 4.88
CA ALA A 112 -10.54 4.51 4.58
C ALA A 112 -11.33 5.72 4.06
N ALA A 113 -12.43 5.49 3.32
CA ALA A 113 -13.29 6.56 2.81
C ALA A 113 -13.91 7.44 3.91
N THR A 114 -14.14 6.90 5.10
CA THR A 114 -14.75 7.62 6.23
C THR A 114 -13.76 7.92 7.35
N GLU A 115 -12.74 7.08 7.54
CA GLU A 115 -11.76 7.22 8.64
C GLU A 115 -10.49 7.99 8.21
N ILE A 116 -10.10 7.93 6.93
CA ILE A 116 -8.78 8.41 6.47
C ILE A 116 -8.92 9.55 5.46
N ARG A 117 -9.69 9.36 4.39
CA ARG A 117 -9.82 10.33 3.29
C ARG A 117 -10.28 11.71 3.78
N PRO A 118 -11.26 11.85 4.70
CA PRO A 118 -11.65 13.17 5.20
C PRO A 118 -10.53 13.93 5.93
N LEU A 119 -9.55 13.23 6.50
CA LEU A 119 -8.37 13.85 7.10
C LEU A 119 -7.39 14.31 6.02
N GLN A 120 -7.15 13.46 5.02
CA GLN A 120 -6.24 13.76 3.90
C GLN A 120 -6.78 14.89 3.03
N ASP A 121 -8.09 14.97 2.81
CA ASP A 121 -8.75 16.07 2.10
C ASP A 121 -8.59 17.41 2.82
N LYS A 122 -8.41 17.38 4.16
CA LYS A 122 -8.03 18.55 4.97
C LYS A 122 -6.53 18.84 4.95
N GLY A 123 -5.72 18.06 4.24
CA GLY A 123 -4.27 18.19 4.20
C GLY A 123 -3.53 17.52 5.37
N ILE A 124 -4.22 16.74 6.21
CA ILE A 124 -3.60 16.01 7.32
C ILE A 124 -2.99 14.71 6.78
N LYS A 125 -1.68 14.52 7.01
CA LYS A 125 -0.99 13.27 6.62
C LYS A 125 -1.45 12.13 7.51
N VAL A 126 -1.86 11.01 6.93
CA VAL A 126 -2.22 9.81 7.70
C VAL A 126 -1.14 8.76 7.51
N VAL A 127 -0.56 8.28 8.62
CA VAL A 127 0.51 7.27 8.63
C VAL A 127 0.14 6.07 9.50
N LEU A 128 0.70 4.91 9.17
CA LEU A 128 0.51 3.67 9.92
C LEU A 128 1.72 3.41 10.83
N SER A 129 1.49 3.29 12.14
CA SER A 129 2.52 2.85 13.07
C SER A 129 2.66 1.32 13.05
N VAL A 130 3.89 0.82 13.20
CA VAL A 130 4.19 -0.60 13.36
C VAL A 130 4.88 -0.82 14.70
N LEU A 131 4.27 -1.66 15.55
CA LEU A 131 4.70 -1.95 16.92
C LEU A 131 5.08 -3.43 17.07
N GLY A 132 6.00 -3.76 17.98
CA GLY A 132 6.27 -5.15 18.35
C GLY A 132 5.01 -5.85 18.89
N ASN A 133 4.99 -7.19 18.82
CA ASN A 133 3.84 -7.98 19.28
C ASN A 133 4.23 -9.25 20.05
N HIS A 134 5.21 -9.12 20.95
CA HIS A 134 5.57 -10.16 21.92
C HIS A 134 5.94 -11.53 21.32
N GLN A 135 6.57 -11.55 20.14
CA GLN A 135 6.88 -12.77 19.37
C GLN A 135 8.38 -12.91 19.02
N GLY A 136 9.26 -12.25 19.77
CA GLY A 136 10.72 -12.27 19.59
C GLY A 136 11.45 -12.83 20.79
#